data_AF-A0A1Q2HXU5-F1
#
_entry.id   AF-A0A1Q2HXU5-F1
#
_cell.length_a   1.000
_cell.length_b   1.000
_cell.length_c   1.000
_cell.angle_alpha   90.00
_cell.angle_beta   90.00
_cell.angle_gamma   90.00
#
_symmetry.space_group_name_H-M   'P 1'
#
loop_
_entity.id
_entity.type
_entity.pdbx_description
1 polymer ?
#
loop_
_entity_poly.entity_id
_entity_poly.type
_entity_poly.pdbx_seq_one_letter_code
_entity_poly.pdbx_strand_id
1 'polypeptide(L)'
;MEKQKNRSFAKKAGAAGSLLFGGLFLAGCEVAPPAGIARVLDMGWPSGVTPEATQMYNFWVWVWVAAWIIGIIMWGLFLVAIFAWGNKRREKQGAPEFPKQLQYNVPLELGLTIVPIIIVMVLFFFTVQAQTRTTALNKGPEVVVDVTAFQWNWKFGYANVSGNLSADGQDYDGRDKERQDLAEMTKHDPEEMHNANPIHGTSMGDLSYLNYNQIETVGSTEEVPVLVLPTDTAIEFRLASADVNHAFWVPEFLFKRDAYAHPESNQQERRFQIEKIEEEGAFVGRCAEMCGTYHAMMNFEVRAVTPEKFKQYMDFRLENPQAPNSAALQEIGEAPYATSTKPFVSNRVGTRDGQNTVDPNATV
;
A
#
# COMPACT_ATOMS: atom_id res chain seq x y z
N MET A 1 -41.29 -37.57 21.61
CA MET A 1 -40.71 -36.43 22.37
C MET A 1 -39.29 -36.05 21.93
N GLU A 2 -38.42 -37.00 21.60
CA GLU A 2 -37.02 -36.76 21.23
C GLU A 2 -36.81 -35.94 19.93
N LYS A 3 -37.59 -36.22 18.88
CA LYS A 3 -37.59 -35.44 17.61
C LYS A 3 -37.99 -33.97 17.77
N GLN A 4 -38.81 -33.63 18.76
CA GLN A 4 -39.23 -32.25 19.02
C GLN A 4 -38.13 -31.47 19.77
N LYS A 5 -37.41 -32.13 20.70
CA LYS A 5 -36.25 -31.55 21.39
C LYS A 5 -35.12 -31.20 20.41
N ASN A 6 -34.80 -32.09 19.46
CA ASN A 6 -33.72 -31.83 18.47
C ASN A 6 -34.04 -30.68 17.51
N ARG A 7 -35.31 -30.51 17.11
CA ARG A 7 -35.76 -29.36 16.32
C ARG A 7 -35.70 -28.04 17.09
N SER A 8 -35.99 -28.07 18.39
CA SER A 8 -35.85 -26.89 19.27
C SER A 8 -34.39 -26.50 19.45
N PHE A 9 -33.50 -27.47 19.65
CA PHE A 9 -32.07 -27.23 19.76
C PHE A 9 -31.46 -26.70 18.46
N ALA A 10 -31.78 -27.30 17.30
CA ALA A 10 -31.31 -26.82 16.01
C ALA A 10 -31.79 -25.39 15.68
N LYS A 11 -33.04 -25.04 16.05
CA LYS A 11 -33.55 -23.68 15.90
C LYS A 11 -32.87 -22.68 16.84
N LYS A 12 -32.60 -23.08 18.08
CA LYS A 12 -31.88 -22.24 19.07
C LYS A 12 -30.40 -22.07 18.71
N ALA A 13 -29.75 -23.12 18.22
CA ALA A 13 -28.38 -23.06 17.70
C ALA A 13 -28.29 -22.22 16.42
N GLY A 14 -29.28 -22.35 15.52
CA GLY A 14 -29.38 -21.50 14.33
C GLY A 14 -29.60 -20.02 14.67
N ALA A 15 -30.47 -19.72 15.63
CA ALA A 15 -30.74 -18.35 16.09
C ALA A 15 -29.57 -17.74 16.88
N ALA A 16 -28.92 -18.52 17.74
CA ALA A 16 -27.71 -18.10 18.46
C ALA A 16 -26.54 -17.91 17.50
N GLY A 17 -26.40 -18.78 16.50
CA GLY A 17 -25.45 -18.62 15.40
C GLY A 17 -25.70 -17.32 14.65
N SER A 18 -26.92 -17.06 14.19
CA SER A 18 -27.23 -15.83 13.43
C SER A 18 -27.05 -14.54 14.23
N LEU A 19 -27.27 -14.57 15.55
CA LEU A 19 -27.01 -13.41 16.44
C LEU A 19 -25.52 -13.20 16.70
N LEU A 20 -24.74 -14.28 16.87
CA LEU A 20 -23.27 -14.21 16.99
C LEU A 20 -22.63 -13.74 15.67
N PHE A 21 -23.11 -14.26 14.54
CA PHE A 21 -22.70 -13.80 13.21
C PHE A 21 -23.05 -12.32 13.03
N GLY A 22 -24.27 -11.88 13.35
CA GLY A 22 -24.69 -10.49 13.22
C GLY A 22 -23.89 -9.52 14.09
N GLY A 23 -23.50 -9.91 15.30
CA GLY A 23 -22.69 -9.07 16.20
C GLY A 23 -21.24 -8.92 15.77
N LEU A 24 -20.63 -9.97 15.22
CA LEU A 24 -19.26 -9.93 14.69
C LEU A 24 -19.16 -9.13 13.39
N PHE A 25 -20.22 -9.10 12.58
CA PHE A 25 -20.28 -8.32 11.34
C PHE A 25 -20.36 -6.81 11.55
N LEU A 26 -20.68 -6.30 12.75
CA LEU A 26 -20.88 -4.86 13.00
C LEU A 26 -19.63 -4.13 13.51
N ALA A 27 -18.50 -4.82 13.71
CA ALA A 27 -17.28 -4.25 14.31
C ALA A 27 -16.22 -3.76 13.31
N GLY A 28 -16.56 -3.66 12.02
CA GLY A 28 -15.65 -3.93 10.91
C GLY A 28 -14.43 -3.03 10.64
N CYS A 29 -14.30 -1.82 11.20
CA CYS A 29 -13.20 -0.91 10.84
C CYS A 29 -12.46 -0.25 12.02
N GLU A 30 -13.15 0.05 13.12
CA GLU A 30 -12.56 0.80 14.25
C GLU A 30 -12.23 -0.07 15.46
N VAL A 31 -12.72 -1.31 15.48
CA VAL A 31 -12.48 -2.22 16.60
C VAL A 31 -11.17 -2.95 16.37
N ALA A 32 -10.16 -2.56 17.15
CA ALA A 32 -8.88 -3.26 17.19
C ALA A 32 -9.11 -4.73 17.58
N PRO A 33 -8.57 -5.69 16.80
CA PRO A 33 -8.68 -7.10 17.12
C PRO A 33 -7.92 -7.41 18.43
N PRO A 34 -8.39 -8.36 19.26
CA PRO A 34 -7.66 -8.78 20.45
C PRO A 34 -6.23 -9.23 20.06
N ALA A 35 -5.22 -8.74 20.78
CA ALA A 35 -3.81 -8.88 20.39
C ALA A 35 -3.36 -10.34 20.11
N GLY A 36 -3.92 -11.32 20.84
CA GLY A 36 -3.62 -12.74 20.63
C GLY A 36 -4.19 -13.32 19.34
N ILE A 37 -5.30 -12.76 18.83
CA ILE A 37 -5.94 -13.18 17.57
C ILE A 37 -5.33 -12.39 16.40
N ALA A 38 -5.02 -11.10 16.62
CA ALA A 38 -4.48 -10.20 15.61
C ALA A 38 -3.23 -10.79 14.92
N ARG A 39 -2.23 -11.24 15.67
CA ARG A 39 -0.97 -11.79 15.13
C ARG A 39 -1.09 -13.10 14.33
N VAL A 40 -2.23 -13.79 14.44
CA VAL A 40 -2.47 -15.04 13.71
C VAL A 40 -3.35 -14.78 12.48
N LEU A 41 -4.27 -13.82 12.60
CA LEU A 41 -5.24 -13.50 11.55
C LEU A 41 -4.84 -12.30 10.69
N ASP A 42 -3.75 -11.61 11.03
CA ASP A 42 -3.14 -10.59 10.17
C ASP A 42 -2.52 -11.17 8.91
N MET A 43 -2.26 -12.48 8.84
CA MET A 43 -1.63 -13.15 7.71
C MET A 43 -0.26 -12.57 7.33
N GLY A 44 0.50 -12.11 8.32
CA GLY A 44 1.86 -11.61 8.13
C GLY A 44 1.95 -10.19 7.55
N TRP A 45 0.88 -9.41 7.63
CA TRP A 45 0.95 -7.98 7.33
C TRP A 45 1.80 -7.23 8.37
N PRO A 46 2.61 -6.24 7.95
CA PRO A 46 3.27 -5.35 8.88
C PRO A 46 2.25 -4.54 9.69
N SER A 47 2.69 -4.03 10.85
CA SER A 47 1.90 -3.08 11.62
C SER A 47 1.82 -1.75 10.86
N GLY A 48 0.61 -1.19 10.80
CA GLY A 48 0.38 0.09 10.13
C GLY A 48 1.00 1.23 10.92
N VAL A 49 1.65 2.18 10.22
CA VAL A 49 2.30 3.35 10.84
C VAL A 49 1.58 4.67 10.55
N THR A 50 0.42 4.59 9.90
CA THR A 50 -0.47 5.74 9.67
C THR A 50 -1.89 5.41 10.14
N PRO A 51 -2.73 6.42 10.45
CA PRO A 51 -4.13 6.18 10.81
C PRO A 51 -4.92 5.42 9.73
N GLU A 52 -4.64 5.67 8.44
CA GLU A 52 -5.24 4.94 7.32
C GLU A 52 -4.82 3.47 7.32
N ALA A 53 -3.53 3.21 7.53
CA ALA A 53 -3.00 1.87 7.64
C ALA A 53 -3.67 1.11 8.80
N THR A 54 -3.74 1.70 9.99
CA THR A 54 -4.40 1.09 11.15
C THR A 54 -5.86 0.72 10.87
N GLN A 55 -6.61 1.57 10.17
CA GLN A 55 -7.98 1.24 9.75
C GLN A 55 -8.02 0.07 8.76
N MET A 56 -7.17 0.08 7.73
CA MET A 56 -7.09 -0.98 6.73
C MET A 56 -6.69 -2.33 7.34
N TYR A 57 -5.75 -2.31 8.29
CA TYR A 57 -5.32 -3.48 9.04
C TYR A 57 -6.48 -4.10 9.85
N ASN A 58 -7.21 -3.28 10.60
CA ASN A 58 -8.37 -3.76 11.36
C ASN A 58 -9.41 -4.39 10.45
N PHE A 59 -9.71 -3.74 9.33
CA PHE A 59 -10.63 -4.27 8.33
C PHE A 59 -10.16 -5.62 7.77
N TRP A 60 -8.87 -5.75 7.42
CA TRP A 60 -8.26 -6.98 6.92
C TRP A 60 -8.44 -8.15 7.91
N VAL A 61 -8.13 -7.93 9.19
CA VAL A 61 -8.27 -8.98 10.22
C VAL A 61 -9.72 -9.47 10.31
N TRP A 62 -10.71 -8.56 10.29
CA TRP A 62 -12.12 -8.94 10.35
C TRP A 62 -12.61 -9.65 9.08
N VAL A 63 -12.08 -9.28 7.90
CA VAL A 63 -12.32 -10.02 6.65
C VAL A 63 -11.81 -11.45 6.77
N TRP A 64 -10.62 -11.65 7.34
CA TRP A 64 -10.09 -13.00 7.57
C TRP A 64 -10.85 -13.79 8.61
N VAL A 65 -11.32 -13.17 9.69
CA VAL A 65 -12.23 -13.83 10.66
C VAL A 65 -13.46 -14.36 9.92
N ALA A 66 -14.11 -13.54 9.09
CA ALA A 66 -15.27 -13.96 8.32
C ALA A 66 -14.93 -15.09 7.33
N ALA A 67 -13.81 -14.97 6.61
CA ALA A 67 -13.35 -15.98 5.66
C ALA A 67 -13.03 -17.33 6.35
N TRP A 68 -12.38 -17.31 7.51
CA TRP A 68 -12.10 -18.52 8.29
C TRP A 68 -13.35 -19.20 8.78
N ILE A 69 -14.34 -18.45 9.27
CA ILE A 69 -15.61 -19.02 9.71
C ILE A 69 -16.30 -19.75 8.54
N ILE A 70 -16.36 -19.11 7.36
CA ILE A 70 -16.94 -19.72 6.15
C ILE A 70 -16.12 -20.95 5.73
N GLY A 71 -14.80 -20.82 5.67
CA GLY A 71 -13.89 -21.89 5.28
C GLY A 71 -14.02 -23.13 6.17
N ILE A 72 -14.07 -22.93 7.49
CA ILE A 72 -14.23 -24.03 8.47
C ILE A 72 -15.60 -24.70 8.32
N ILE A 73 -16.68 -23.94 8.08
CA ILE A 73 -18.01 -24.52 7.82
C ILE A 73 -17.97 -25.37 6.55
N MET A 74 -17.35 -24.86 5.48
CA MET A 74 -17.26 -25.55 4.19
C MET A 74 -16.40 -26.80 4.27
N TRP A 75 -15.22 -26.73 4.89
CA TRP A 75 -14.39 -27.89 5.13
C TRP A 75 -15.10 -28.90 6.04
N GLY A 76 -15.80 -28.46 7.08
CA GLY A 76 -16.59 -29.33 7.94
C GLY A 76 -17.65 -30.11 7.15
N LEU A 77 -18.42 -29.44 6.30
CA LEU A 77 -19.42 -30.08 5.44
C LEU A 77 -18.78 -31.04 4.42
N PHE A 78 -17.67 -30.63 3.81
CA PHE A 78 -16.92 -31.45 2.87
C PHE A 78 -16.36 -32.72 3.52
N LEU A 79 -15.72 -32.59 4.68
CA LEU A 79 -15.16 -33.72 5.43
C LEU A 79 -16.28 -34.64 5.95
N VAL A 80 -17.41 -34.08 6.40
CA VAL A 80 -18.60 -34.88 6.74
C VAL A 80 -19.09 -35.65 5.52
N ALA A 81 -19.16 -35.04 4.34
CA ALA A 81 -19.57 -35.76 3.13
C ALA A 81 -18.64 -36.92 2.80
N ILE A 82 -17.32 -36.72 2.87
CA ILE A 82 -16.32 -37.77 2.64
C ILE A 82 -16.44 -38.91 3.65
N PHE A 83 -16.47 -38.59 4.95
CA PHE A 83 -16.33 -39.61 6.00
C PHE A 83 -17.66 -40.19 6.50
N ALA A 84 -18.77 -39.45 6.40
CA ALA A 84 -20.09 -39.94 6.79
C ALA A 84 -20.80 -40.65 5.64
N TRP A 85 -20.59 -40.21 4.38
CA TRP A 85 -21.30 -40.74 3.22
C TRP A 85 -20.43 -41.48 2.20
N GLY A 86 -19.14 -41.68 2.48
CA GLY A 86 -18.26 -42.51 1.64
C GLY A 86 -18.73 -43.96 1.51
N ASN A 87 -18.49 -44.57 0.34
CA ASN A 87 -18.96 -45.94 0.01
C ASN A 87 -18.57 -46.99 1.05
N LYS A 88 -17.33 -46.97 1.55
CA LYS A 88 -16.85 -47.90 2.59
C LYS A 88 -17.74 -47.90 3.84
N ARG A 89 -18.29 -46.74 4.23
CA ARG A 89 -19.15 -46.62 5.42
C ARG A 89 -20.59 -47.05 5.11
N ARG A 90 -21.06 -46.76 3.90
CA ARG A 90 -22.38 -47.20 3.41
C ARG A 90 -22.47 -48.73 3.32
N GLU A 91 -21.44 -49.39 2.80
CA GLU A 91 -21.33 -50.86 2.77
C GLU A 91 -21.39 -51.46 4.17
N LYS A 92 -20.59 -50.94 5.11
CA LYS A 92 -20.60 -51.39 6.52
C LYS A 92 -21.95 -51.22 7.22
N GLN A 93 -22.76 -50.26 6.79
CA GLN A 93 -24.09 -50.00 7.34
C GLN A 93 -25.20 -50.81 6.67
N GLY A 94 -24.89 -51.65 5.68
CA GLY A 94 -25.89 -52.38 4.89
C GLY A 94 -26.82 -51.43 4.13
N ALA A 95 -26.33 -50.26 3.71
CA ALA A 95 -27.14 -49.28 3.00
C ALA A 95 -27.50 -49.80 1.59
N PRO A 96 -28.71 -49.46 1.08
CA PRO A 96 -29.12 -49.83 -0.27
C PRO A 96 -28.18 -49.25 -1.35
N GLU A 97 -28.15 -49.89 -2.52
CA GLU A 97 -27.28 -49.57 -3.66
C GLU A 97 -27.32 -48.08 -4.01
N PHE A 98 -28.52 -47.54 -4.21
CA PHE A 98 -28.72 -46.13 -4.56
C PHE A 98 -28.94 -45.24 -3.32
N PRO A 99 -28.29 -44.06 -3.23
CA PRO A 99 -28.60 -43.07 -2.20
C PRO A 99 -29.98 -42.45 -2.42
N LYS A 100 -30.49 -41.76 -1.39
CA LYS A 100 -31.77 -41.04 -1.48
C LYS A 100 -31.71 -39.98 -2.60
N GLN A 101 -32.58 -40.13 -3.60
CA GLN A 101 -32.69 -39.20 -4.74
C GLN A 101 -33.54 -37.99 -4.35
N LEU A 102 -32.90 -36.93 -3.86
CA LEU A 102 -33.53 -35.65 -3.54
C LEU A 102 -33.17 -34.65 -4.65
N GLN A 103 -34.16 -33.96 -5.23
CA GLN A 103 -33.93 -33.01 -6.33
C GLN A 103 -34.03 -31.54 -5.93
N TYR A 104 -34.99 -31.17 -5.07
CA TYR A 104 -35.28 -29.77 -4.78
C TYR A 104 -35.42 -29.50 -3.30
N ASN A 105 -34.75 -28.45 -2.82
CA ASN A 105 -34.94 -27.90 -1.49
C ASN A 105 -34.96 -26.37 -1.57
N VAL A 106 -36.05 -25.82 -2.09
CA VAL A 106 -36.22 -24.37 -2.31
C VAL A 106 -35.92 -23.53 -1.05
N PRO A 107 -36.35 -23.91 0.18
CA PRO A 107 -35.99 -23.16 1.38
C PRO A 107 -34.47 -23.12 1.66
N LEU A 108 -33.74 -24.19 1.37
CA LEU A 108 -32.28 -24.22 1.52
C LEU A 108 -31.61 -23.37 0.46
N GLU A 109 -32.01 -23.49 -0.79
CA GLU A 109 -31.46 -22.67 -1.90
C GLU A 109 -31.66 -21.18 -1.64
N LEU A 110 -32.84 -20.79 -1.12
CA LEU A 110 -33.13 -19.41 -0.74
C LEU A 110 -32.18 -18.93 0.37
N GLY A 111 -31.93 -19.76 1.38
CA GLY A 111 -30.98 -19.45 2.45
C GLY A 111 -29.54 -19.31 1.95
N LEU A 112 -29.09 -20.24 1.11
CA LEU A 112 -27.75 -20.25 0.50
C LEU A 112 -27.54 -19.12 -0.51
N THR A 113 -28.60 -18.48 -0.98
CA THR A 113 -28.52 -17.29 -1.86
C THR A 113 -28.54 -16.01 -1.03
N ILE A 114 -29.48 -15.87 -0.09
CA ILE A 114 -29.65 -14.66 0.72
C ILE A 114 -28.45 -14.41 1.64
N VAL A 115 -27.92 -15.46 2.28
CA VAL A 115 -26.82 -15.31 3.25
C VAL A 115 -25.55 -14.74 2.61
N PRO A 116 -25.04 -15.27 1.47
CA PRO A 116 -23.88 -14.67 0.79
C PRO A 116 -24.12 -13.24 0.33
N ILE A 117 -25.34 -12.91 -0.14
CA ILE A 117 -25.68 -11.54 -0.55
C ILE A 117 -25.53 -10.59 0.64
N ILE A 118 -26.06 -10.95 1.81
CA ILE A 118 -25.94 -10.13 3.02
C ILE A 118 -24.47 -9.97 3.42
N ILE A 119 -23.69 -11.05 3.39
CA ILE A 119 -22.24 -11.01 3.71
C ILE A 119 -21.52 -10.01 2.80
N VAL A 120 -21.75 -10.10 1.48
CA VAL A 120 -21.13 -9.21 0.49
C VAL A 120 -21.59 -7.76 0.70
N MET A 121 -22.88 -7.52 0.99
CA MET A 121 -23.37 -6.16 1.26
C MET A 121 -22.70 -5.52 2.48
N VAL A 122 -22.49 -6.29 3.55
CA VAL A 122 -21.79 -5.81 4.75
C VAL A 122 -20.32 -5.54 4.46
N LEU A 123 -19.63 -6.46 3.78
CA LEU A 123 -18.23 -6.25 3.39
C LEU A 123 -18.08 -5.02 2.49
N PHE A 124 -18.98 -4.86 1.51
CA PHE A 124 -18.98 -3.70 0.60
C PHE A 124 -19.15 -2.38 1.35
N PHE A 125 -20.04 -2.33 2.35
CA PHE A 125 -20.23 -1.13 3.18
C PHE A 125 -18.93 -0.71 3.87
N PHE A 126 -18.22 -1.65 4.51
CA PHE A 126 -16.95 -1.36 5.18
C PHE A 126 -15.82 -1.05 4.18
N THR A 127 -15.79 -1.71 3.02
CA THR A 127 -14.86 -1.39 1.93
C THR A 127 -15.00 0.06 1.48
N VAL A 128 -16.23 0.53 1.25
CA VAL A 128 -16.46 1.93 0.82
C VAL A 128 -16.03 2.91 1.90
N GLN A 129 -16.27 2.61 3.18
CA GLN A 129 -15.84 3.46 4.28
C GLN A 129 -14.30 3.56 4.36
N ALA A 130 -13.60 2.42 4.31
CA ALA A 130 -12.14 2.36 4.36
C ALA A 130 -11.51 3.04 3.13
N GLN A 131 -12.05 2.78 1.94
CA GLN A 131 -11.61 3.42 0.70
C GLN A 131 -11.77 4.94 0.79
N THR A 132 -12.94 5.43 1.20
CA THR A 132 -13.23 6.87 1.27
C THR A 132 -12.26 7.59 2.20
N ARG A 133 -11.94 7.02 3.37
CA ARG A 133 -10.95 7.61 4.29
C ARG A 133 -9.55 7.62 3.68
N THR A 134 -9.13 6.49 3.14
CA THR A 134 -7.77 6.30 2.61
C THR A 134 -7.51 7.22 1.41
N THR A 135 -8.48 7.36 0.50
CA THR A 135 -8.32 8.18 -0.71
C THR A 135 -8.70 9.64 -0.52
N ALA A 136 -9.08 10.07 0.68
CA ALA A 136 -9.44 11.46 0.94
C ALA A 136 -8.22 12.40 0.76
N LEU A 137 -8.43 13.52 0.06
CA LEU A 137 -7.42 14.54 -0.24
C LEU A 137 -7.63 15.85 0.55
N ASN A 138 -8.38 15.78 1.65
CA ASN A 138 -8.73 16.92 2.51
C ASN A 138 -8.00 16.87 3.87
N LYS A 139 -6.79 16.30 3.91
CA LYS A 139 -6.01 16.12 5.15
C LYS A 139 -5.19 17.34 5.53
N GLY A 140 -5.17 18.38 4.68
CA GLY A 140 -4.44 19.63 4.93
C GLY A 140 -2.93 19.39 5.00
N PRO A 141 -2.30 18.95 3.91
CA PRO A 141 -0.90 18.55 3.93
C PRO A 141 0.00 19.74 4.29
N GLU A 142 0.89 19.53 5.26
CA GLU A 142 1.93 20.49 5.66
C GLU A 142 3.24 20.22 4.91
N VAL A 143 3.41 19.00 4.39
CA VAL A 143 4.52 18.64 3.51
C VAL A 143 3.97 18.03 2.24
N VAL A 144 4.46 18.50 1.09
CA VAL A 144 4.13 17.98 -0.23
C VAL A 144 5.40 17.46 -0.88
N VAL A 145 5.40 16.18 -1.24
CA VAL A 145 6.51 15.49 -1.89
C VAL A 145 6.13 15.12 -3.31
N ASP A 146 6.96 15.53 -4.25
CA ASP A 146 6.92 15.06 -5.63
C ASP A 146 7.77 13.79 -5.73
N VAL A 147 7.13 12.69 -6.13
CA VAL A 147 7.76 11.40 -6.31
C VAL A 147 7.84 11.13 -7.81
N THR A 148 9.04 11.15 -8.36
CA THR A 148 9.29 10.79 -9.76
C THR A 148 9.93 9.41 -9.82
N ALA A 149 9.24 8.45 -10.42
CA ALA A 149 9.82 7.14 -10.76
C ALA A 149 10.52 7.22 -12.12
N PHE A 150 11.62 6.50 -12.29
CA PHE A 150 12.32 6.39 -13.57
C PHE A 150 13.07 5.05 -13.65
N GLN A 151 13.57 4.67 -14.81
CA GLN A 151 14.31 3.44 -15.06
C GLN A 151 15.77 3.58 -14.59
N TRP A 152 16.21 2.87 -13.54
CA TRP A 152 15.44 2.08 -12.56
C TRP A 152 15.75 2.58 -11.16
N ASN A 153 15.19 3.73 -10.78
CA ASN A 153 15.25 4.27 -9.43
C ASN A 153 14.15 5.32 -9.17
N TRP A 154 14.24 5.97 -8.01
CA TRP A 154 13.32 6.99 -7.55
C TRP A 154 14.03 8.32 -7.37
N LYS A 155 13.31 9.40 -7.64
CA LYS A 155 13.68 10.77 -7.28
C LYS A 155 12.57 11.31 -6.39
N PHE A 156 12.95 11.86 -5.24
CA PHE A 156 12.04 12.55 -4.34
C PHE A 156 12.38 14.03 -4.30
N GLY A 157 11.38 14.89 -4.45
CA GLY A 157 11.53 16.33 -4.33
C GLY A 157 10.54 16.92 -3.35
N TYR A 158 10.96 17.94 -2.60
CA TYR A 158 10.06 18.65 -1.68
C TYR A 158 9.43 19.82 -2.42
N ALA A 159 8.13 19.71 -2.71
CA ALA A 159 7.38 20.72 -3.46
C ALA A 159 6.98 21.90 -2.57
N ASN A 160 6.51 21.57 -1.36
CA ASN A 160 6.11 22.55 -0.38
C ASN A 160 6.31 22.00 1.03
N VAL A 161 6.74 22.87 1.95
CA VAL A 161 6.81 22.60 3.38
C VAL A 161 6.22 23.80 4.10
N SER A 162 5.27 23.58 4.99
CA SER A 162 4.61 24.65 5.71
C SER A 162 5.56 25.34 6.68
N GLY A 163 5.36 26.64 6.89
CA GLY A 163 6.23 27.48 7.71
C GLY A 163 6.34 27.05 9.17
N ASN A 164 5.39 26.28 9.70
CA ASN A 164 5.51 25.69 11.03
C ASN A 164 6.68 24.68 11.14
N LEU A 165 7.11 24.11 10.02
CA LEU A 165 8.24 23.19 9.89
C LEU A 165 9.50 23.88 9.34
N SER A 166 9.47 25.20 9.15
CA SER A 166 10.59 26.02 8.66
C SER A 166 11.23 26.86 9.77
N ALA A 167 12.52 27.21 9.65
CA ALA A 167 13.22 28.11 10.56
C ALA A 167 12.64 29.52 10.59
N ASP A 168 12.27 30.04 9.43
CA ASP A 168 11.82 31.42 9.22
C ASP A 168 10.30 31.62 9.42
N GLY A 169 9.56 30.53 9.64
CA GLY A 169 8.11 30.56 9.78
C GLY A 169 7.36 30.78 8.45
N GLN A 170 8.06 30.80 7.31
CA GLN A 170 7.46 30.97 5.98
C GLN A 170 7.29 29.62 5.30
N ASP A 171 6.24 29.50 4.48
CA ASP A 171 6.06 28.32 3.65
C ASP A 171 7.20 28.24 2.61
N TYR A 172 7.86 27.10 2.55
CA TYR A 172 8.86 26.79 1.53
C TYR A 172 8.15 26.45 0.20
N ASP A 173 8.48 27.18 -0.87
CA ASP A 173 8.16 26.80 -2.25
C ASP A 173 9.40 26.20 -2.90
N GLY A 174 9.38 24.87 -3.04
CA GLY A 174 10.50 24.14 -3.57
C GLY A 174 10.53 24.04 -5.09
N ARG A 175 9.61 24.67 -5.83
CA ARG A 175 9.59 24.56 -7.30
C ARG A 175 10.88 25.11 -7.92
N ASP A 176 11.51 24.30 -8.78
CA ASP A 176 12.60 24.74 -9.63
C ASP A 176 12.04 25.27 -10.95
N LYS A 177 11.95 26.61 -11.06
CA LYS A 177 11.34 27.26 -12.23
C LYS A 177 12.14 27.01 -13.51
N GLU A 178 13.46 27.06 -13.45
CA GLU A 178 14.31 26.91 -14.63
C GLU A 178 14.17 25.51 -15.22
N ARG A 179 14.25 24.47 -14.39
CA ARG A 179 14.05 23.09 -14.85
C ARG A 179 12.61 22.81 -15.28
N GLN A 180 11.63 23.44 -14.64
CA GLN A 180 10.25 23.33 -15.09
C GLN A 180 10.04 23.97 -16.46
N ASP A 181 10.64 25.14 -16.72
CA ASP A 181 10.54 25.82 -18.01
C ASP A 181 11.23 24.98 -19.12
N LEU A 182 12.37 24.36 -18.82
CA LEU A 182 13.02 23.40 -19.72
C LEU A 182 12.13 22.19 -20.01
N ALA A 183 11.44 21.65 -18.99
CA ALA A 183 10.49 20.56 -19.19
C ALA A 183 9.27 21.00 -20.02
N GLU A 184 8.75 22.22 -19.84
CA GLU A 184 7.65 22.73 -20.65
C GLU A 184 8.05 22.88 -22.13
N MET A 185 9.33 23.20 -22.42
CA MET A 185 9.83 23.24 -23.80
C MET A 185 9.79 21.87 -24.49
N THR A 186 9.84 20.76 -23.75
CA THR A 186 9.75 19.41 -24.34
C THR A 186 8.36 19.05 -24.84
N LYS A 187 7.34 19.82 -24.45
CA LYS A 187 5.95 19.57 -24.82
C LYS A 187 5.70 19.65 -26.32
N HIS A 188 6.51 20.41 -27.05
CA HIS A 188 6.37 20.60 -28.48
C HIS A 188 7.64 20.18 -29.22
N ASP A 189 7.47 19.37 -30.26
CA ASP A 189 8.56 19.01 -31.16
C ASP A 189 9.04 20.23 -31.97
N PRO A 190 10.32 20.26 -32.39
CA PRO A 190 10.82 21.27 -33.33
C PRO A 190 9.97 21.35 -34.60
N GLU A 191 9.77 22.57 -35.13
CA GLU A 191 8.88 22.82 -36.29
C GLU A 191 9.26 22.02 -37.55
N GLU A 192 10.54 21.69 -37.70
CA GLU A 192 11.07 20.96 -38.86
C GLU A 192 10.87 19.43 -38.75
N MET A 193 10.37 18.92 -37.62
CA MET A 193 10.19 17.50 -37.40
C MET A 193 9.00 16.96 -38.20
N HIS A 194 9.25 15.91 -39.00
CA HIS A 194 8.19 15.20 -39.71
C HIS A 194 7.25 14.49 -38.72
N ASN A 195 5.93 14.71 -38.86
CA ASN A 195 4.89 14.25 -37.93
C ASN A 195 5.09 14.74 -36.48
N ALA A 196 5.53 16.00 -36.33
CA ALA A 196 5.60 16.68 -35.05
C ALA A 196 4.28 16.61 -34.28
N ASN A 197 4.40 16.50 -32.95
CA ASN A 197 3.31 16.63 -31.99
C ASN A 197 2.15 15.63 -32.16
N PRO A 198 2.43 14.32 -32.27
CA PRO A 198 1.43 13.31 -32.66
C PRO A 198 0.35 13.05 -31.59
N ILE A 199 0.57 13.43 -30.33
CA ILE A 199 -0.33 13.09 -29.21
C ILE A 199 -1.14 14.34 -28.85
N HIS A 200 -2.34 14.50 -29.44
CA HIS A 200 -3.21 15.66 -29.19
C HIS A 200 -2.50 17.04 -29.33
N GLY A 201 -1.48 17.15 -30.20
CA GLY A 201 -0.70 18.37 -30.34
C GLY A 201 0.50 18.50 -29.38
N THR A 202 0.90 17.42 -28.72
CA THR A 202 2.11 17.32 -27.88
C THR A 202 3.10 16.29 -28.42
N SER A 203 4.38 16.50 -28.11
CA SER A 203 5.50 15.63 -28.46
C SER A 203 5.38 14.26 -27.77
N MET A 204 5.95 13.22 -28.38
CA MET A 204 6.16 11.93 -27.69
C MET A 204 7.22 12.01 -26.58
N GLY A 205 8.10 13.03 -26.63
CA GLY A 205 9.13 13.28 -25.63
C GLY A 205 8.71 14.31 -24.58
N ASP A 206 7.42 14.61 -24.46
CA ASP A 206 6.89 15.57 -23.48
C ASP A 206 7.18 15.09 -22.05
N LEU A 207 7.86 15.93 -21.28
CA LEU A 207 8.18 15.76 -19.85
C LEU A 207 7.55 16.85 -18.98
N SER A 208 6.69 17.70 -19.54
CA SER A 208 6.09 18.85 -18.85
C SER A 208 5.24 18.49 -17.63
N TYR A 209 4.74 17.24 -17.58
CA TYR A 209 3.94 16.72 -16.47
C TYR A 209 4.78 16.33 -15.23
N LEU A 210 6.11 16.22 -15.38
CA LEU A 210 7.02 15.98 -14.27
C LEU A 210 7.22 17.26 -13.46
N ASN A 211 7.36 17.10 -12.14
CA ASN A 211 7.70 18.21 -11.26
C ASN A 211 9.20 18.18 -10.92
N TYR A 212 9.79 19.37 -10.86
CA TYR A 212 11.18 19.58 -10.50
C TYR A 212 11.28 20.48 -9.29
N ASN A 213 12.10 20.08 -8.32
CA ASN A 213 12.20 20.75 -7.03
C ASN A 213 13.65 21.10 -6.70
N GLN A 214 13.89 22.22 -6.02
CA GLN A 214 15.23 22.68 -5.65
C GLN A 214 15.92 21.68 -4.72
N ILE A 215 15.20 21.12 -3.75
CA ILE A 215 15.68 20.01 -2.91
C ILE A 215 15.15 18.70 -3.48
N GLU A 216 16.05 17.93 -4.06
CA GLU A 216 15.79 16.59 -4.58
C GLU A 216 16.78 15.57 -4.00
N THR A 217 16.30 14.35 -3.76
CA THR A 217 17.11 13.18 -3.46
C THR A 217 16.93 12.19 -4.61
N VAL A 218 17.99 11.99 -5.39
CA VAL A 218 18.00 11.10 -6.56
C VAL A 218 18.70 9.81 -6.18
N GLY A 219 18.02 8.68 -6.38
CA GLY A 219 18.61 7.36 -6.19
C GLY A 219 19.57 6.99 -7.31
N SER A 220 20.61 6.23 -6.97
CA SER A 220 21.55 5.66 -7.93
C SER A 220 21.64 4.15 -7.75
N THR A 221 22.37 3.48 -8.65
CA THR A 221 22.62 2.04 -8.50
C THR A 221 23.43 1.70 -7.24
N GLU A 222 24.21 2.66 -6.72
CA GLU A 222 25.08 2.48 -5.56
C GLU A 222 24.48 3.08 -4.28
N GLU A 223 23.44 3.91 -4.39
CA GLU A 223 22.81 4.61 -3.27
C GLU A 223 21.28 4.50 -3.37
N VAL A 224 20.69 3.85 -2.36
CA VAL A 224 19.23 3.81 -2.20
C VAL A 224 18.75 5.21 -1.79
N PRO A 225 17.79 5.82 -2.51
CA PRO A 225 17.29 7.13 -2.14
C PRO A 225 16.49 7.06 -0.83
N VAL A 226 16.84 7.95 0.11
CA VAL A 226 16.16 8.10 1.40
C VAL A 226 15.30 9.37 1.38
N LEU A 227 13.98 9.19 1.49
CA LEU A 227 13.00 10.25 1.65
C LEU A 227 12.77 10.51 3.15
N VAL A 228 13.18 11.69 3.64
CA VAL A 228 12.96 12.07 5.04
C VAL A 228 11.60 12.75 5.19
N LEU A 229 10.80 12.33 6.15
CA LEU A 229 9.46 12.87 6.43
C LEU A 229 9.29 13.13 7.94
N PRO A 230 8.55 14.18 8.34
CA PRO A 230 8.22 14.41 9.73
C PRO A 230 7.09 13.47 10.20
N THR A 231 7.21 12.96 11.44
CA THR A 231 6.10 12.31 12.15
C THR A 231 5.03 13.33 12.54
N ASP A 232 3.84 12.85 12.90
CA ASP A 232 2.72 13.68 13.40
C ASP A 232 2.31 14.84 12.47
N THR A 233 2.57 14.71 11.17
CA THR A 233 2.39 15.75 10.17
C THR A 233 1.64 15.20 8.96
N ALA A 234 0.66 15.94 8.43
CA ALA A 234 -0.06 15.56 7.22
C ALA A 234 0.83 15.71 5.98
N ILE A 235 0.91 14.66 5.15
CA ILE A 235 1.83 14.60 4.00
C ILE A 235 1.05 14.26 2.72
N GLU A 236 1.29 15.00 1.64
CA GLU A 236 0.82 14.70 0.28
C GLU A 236 1.97 14.16 -0.57
N PHE A 237 1.72 13.06 -1.28
CA PHE A 237 2.61 12.52 -2.31
C PHE A 237 2.00 12.76 -3.68
N ARG A 238 2.78 13.30 -4.61
CA ARG A 238 2.39 13.51 -6.02
C ARG A 238 3.24 12.62 -6.90
N LEU A 239 2.64 11.58 -7.46
CA LEU A 239 3.40 10.56 -8.20
C LEU A 239 3.44 10.87 -9.70
N ALA A 240 4.59 10.71 -10.33
CA ALA A 240 4.69 10.65 -11.79
C ALA A 240 5.81 9.67 -12.17
N SER A 241 5.73 9.08 -13.36
CA SER A 241 6.83 8.32 -13.92
C SER A 241 7.40 9.03 -15.14
N ALA A 242 8.72 9.09 -15.27
CA ALA A 242 9.38 9.64 -16.45
C ALA A 242 9.37 8.68 -17.66
N ASP A 243 8.97 7.42 -17.47
CA ASP A 243 9.07 6.38 -18.49
C ASP A 243 7.93 5.35 -18.44
N VAL A 244 8.14 4.20 -17.80
CA VAL A 244 7.19 3.09 -17.70
C VAL A 244 6.39 3.17 -16.42
N ASN A 245 5.36 2.34 -16.27
CA ASN A 245 4.60 2.32 -15.03
C ASN A 245 5.43 1.73 -13.90
N HIS A 246 5.37 2.38 -12.75
CA HIS A 246 5.92 1.89 -11.47
C HIS A 246 4.80 1.94 -10.43
N ALA A 247 5.07 1.48 -9.20
CA ALA A 247 4.15 1.74 -8.10
C ALA A 247 4.89 2.06 -6.81
N PHE A 248 4.52 3.19 -6.21
CA PHE A 248 5.04 3.64 -4.93
C PHE A 248 4.32 2.87 -3.83
N TRP A 249 5.04 1.98 -3.15
CA TRP A 249 4.50 1.17 -2.07
C TRP A 249 5.45 1.13 -0.88
N VAL A 250 4.99 1.68 0.25
CA VAL A 250 5.60 1.47 1.57
C VAL A 250 4.72 0.44 2.29
N PRO A 251 5.20 -0.79 2.56
CA PRO A 251 4.39 -1.85 3.15
C PRO A 251 3.70 -1.43 4.44
N GLU A 252 4.37 -0.68 5.30
CA GLU A 252 3.86 -0.19 6.59
C GLU A 252 2.77 0.90 6.45
N PHE A 253 2.65 1.55 5.28
CA PHE A 253 1.50 2.42 4.99
C PHE A 253 0.26 1.60 4.59
N LEU A 254 0.42 0.30 4.32
CA LEU A 254 -0.60 -0.62 3.81
C LEU A 254 -1.32 -0.14 2.55
N PHE A 255 -0.77 0.88 1.89
CA PHE A 255 -1.34 1.56 0.75
C PHE A 255 -0.29 1.68 -0.36
N LYS A 256 -0.70 1.50 -1.60
CA LYS A 256 0.13 1.74 -2.77
C LYS A 256 -0.59 2.64 -3.76
N ARG A 257 0.18 3.37 -4.55
CA ARG A 257 -0.34 4.02 -5.74
C ARG A 257 0.64 3.95 -6.88
N ASP A 258 0.10 3.66 -8.05
CA ASP A 258 0.89 3.48 -9.26
C ASP A 258 1.32 4.85 -9.79
N ALA A 259 2.55 4.94 -10.29
CA ALA A 259 3.12 6.13 -10.90
C ALA A 259 3.11 5.93 -12.42
N TYR A 260 2.33 6.74 -13.12
CA TYR A 260 2.17 6.69 -14.58
C TYR A 260 2.87 7.87 -15.24
N ALA A 261 3.30 7.69 -16.49
CA ALA A 261 3.60 8.81 -17.37
C ALA A 261 2.30 9.52 -17.76
N HIS A 262 2.30 10.86 -17.86
CA HIS A 262 1.12 11.68 -18.18
C HIS A 262 -0.14 11.33 -17.36
N PRO A 263 -0.08 11.34 -16.02
CA PRO A 263 -1.17 10.84 -15.20
C PRO A 263 -2.49 11.59 -15.42
N GLU A 264 -2.44 12.91 -15.67
CA GLU A 264 -3.62 13.73 -15.95
C GLU A 264 -4.31 13.33 -17.26
N SER A 265 -3.54 13.05 -18.31
CA SER A 265 -4.07 12.56 -19.59
C SER A 265 -4.72 11.18 -19.46
N ASN A 266 -4.21 10.36 -18.53
CA ASN A 266 -4.71 9.02 -18.24
C ASN A 266 -5.86 9.02 -17.21
N GLN A 267 -6.36 10.20 -16.81
CA GLN A 267 -7.41 10.34 -15.78
C GLN A 267 -7.03 9.69 -14.44
N GLN A 268 -5.73 9.64 -14.14
CA GLN A 268 -5.22 9.05 -12.92
C GLN A 268 -5.10 10.10 -11.83
N GLU A 269 -5.66 9.82 -10.65
CA GLU A 269 -5.42 10.65 -9.46
C GLU A 269 -4.05 10.29 -8.89
N ARG A 270 -3.04 11.04 -9.33
CA ARG A 270 -1.64 10.82 -8.97
C ARG A 270 -1.31 11.13 -7.52
N ARG A 271 -2.20 11.82 -6.81
CA ARG A 271 -1.96 12.29 -5.44
C ARG A 271 -2.61 11.38 -4.43
N PHE A 272 -1.91 11.15 -3.33
CA PHE A 272 -2.54 10.63 -2.12
C PHE A 272 -1.97 11.32 -0.89
N GLN A 273 -2.74 11.32 0.18
CA GLN A 273 -2.36 11.96 1.43
C GLN A 273 -2.41 10.95 2.56
N ILE A 274 -1.50 11.09 3.51
CA ILE A 274 -1.56 10.44 4.82
C ILE A 274 -1.78 11.49 5.90
N GLU A 275 -2.57 11.15 6.91
CA GLU A 275 -2.90 12.04 8.03
C GLU A 275 -1.66 12.33 8.87
N LYS A 276 -0.86 11.29 9.14
CA LYS A 276 0.45 11.37 9.79
C LYS A 276 1.18 10.03 9.76
N ILE A 277 2.48 10.08 10.02
CA ILE A 277 3.26 8.91 10.43
C ILE A 277 3.33 8.91 11.96
N GLU A 278 2.90 7.82 12.59
CA GLU A 278 2.69 7.72 14.04
C GLU A 278 3.96 7.33 14.82
N GLU A 279 4.97 6.79 14.14
CA GLU A 279 6.21 6.34 14.75
C GLU A 279 7.44 6.77 13.92
N GLU A 280 8.52 7.13 14.63
CA GLU A 280 9.84 7.34 14.02
C GLU A 280 10.43 6.02 13.54
N GLY A 281 11.22 6.06 12.48
CA GLY A 281 11.88 4.86 11.97
C GLY A 281 12.27 4.92 10.50
N ALA A 282 12.81 3.80 10.02
CA ALA A 282 13.20 3.60 8.64
C ALA A 282 12.31 2.52 8.02
N PHE A 283 11.49 2.90 7.04
CA PHE A 283 10.52 2.02 6.38
C PHE A 283 10.95 1.78 4.94
N VAL A 284 10.96 0.51 4.53
CA VAL A 284 11.37 0.15 3.17
C VAL A 284 10.27 0.51 2.18
N GLY A 285 10.65 1.23 1.13
CA GLY A 285 9.82 1.43 -0.05
C GLY A 285 10.16 0.41 -1.13
N ARG A 286 9.14 -0.07 -1.85
CA ARG A 286 9.29 -1.04 -2.95
C ARG A 286 8.53 -0.57 -4.18
N CYS A 287 9.09 -0.86 -5.35
CA CYS A 287 8.32 -0.81 -6.60
C CYS A 287 7.37 -2.01 -6.68
N ALA A 288 6.08 -1.76 -6.90
CA ALA A 288 5.03 -2.78 -6.90
C ALA A 288 4.27 -2.93 -8.23
N GLU A 289 4.83 -2.42 -9.33
CA GLU A 289 4.34 -2.60 -10.70
C GLU A 289 5.51 -2.94 -11.62
N MET A 290 5.33 -3.88 -12.55
CA MET A 290 6.44 -4.45 -13.32
C MET A 290 7.05 -3.41 -14.28
N CYS A 291 8.27 -2.95 -13.98
CA CYS A 291 8.95 -1.87 -14.72
C CYS A 291 10.18 -2.33 -15.54
N GLY A 292 10.46 -3.63 -15.59
CA GLY A 292 11.51 -4.22 -16.42
C GLY A 292 12.51 -5.09 -15.64
N THR A 293 13.73 -5.21 -16.19
CA THR A 293 14.72 -6.21 -15.72
C THR A 293 15.17 -5.98 -14.27
N TYR A 294 15.36 -4.72 -13.88
CA TYR A 294 15.83 -4.36 -12.53
C TYR A 294 14.69 -3.96 -11.58
N HIS A 295 13.46 -4.42 -11.86
CA HIS A 295 12.26 -4.09 -11.07
C HIS A 295 12.43 -4.33 -9.57
N ALA A 296 13.00 -5.48 -9.19
CA ALA A 296 13.22 -5.82 -7.78
C ALA A 296 14.31 -4.98 -7.07
N MET A 297 15.09 -4.20 -7.83
CA MET A 297 16.18 -3.37 -7.30
C MET A 297 15.73 -1.93 -7.03
N MET A 298 14.49 -1.56 -7.36
CA MET A 298 13.92 -0.23 -7.16
C MET A 298 13.39 -0.03 -5.73
N ASN A 299 14.22 -0.36 -4.74
CA ASN A 299 13.92 -0.04 -3.36
C ASN A 299 14.24 1.42 -3.08
N PHE A 300 13.47 2.02 -2.18
CA PHE A 300 13.75 3.31 -1.56
C PHE A 300 13.56 3.17 -0.05
N GLU A 301 13.83 4.23 0.69
CA GLU A 301 13.53 4.27 2.13
C GLU A 301 12.75 5.53 2.47
N VAL A 302 11.73 5.39 3.32
CA VAL A 302 11.13 6.50 4.04
C VAL A 302 11.73 6.54 5.43
N ARG A 303 12.35 7.67 5.78
CA ARG A 303 12.91 7.95 7.10
C ARG A 303 11.98 8.90 7.84
N ALA A 304 11.19 8.38 8.77
CA ALA A 304 10.32 9.16 9.62
C ALA A 304 11.10 9.68 10.84
N VAL A 305 11.14 11.00 11.01
CA VAL A 305 11.87 11.68 12.09
C VAL A 305 10.95 12.68 12.79
N THR A 306 11.33 13.16 13.98
CA THR A 306 10.56 14.23 14.63
C THR A 306 10.48 15.50 13.74
N PRO A 307 9.42 16.32 13.88
CA PRO A 307 9.31 17.61 13.20
C PRO A 307 10.55 18.51 13.37
N GLU A 308 11.19 18.49 14.55
CA GLU A 308 12.39 19.28 14.83
C GLU A 308 13.60 18.80 14.01
N LYS A 309 13.81 17.48 13.92
CA LYS A 309 14.85 16.90 13.06
C LYS A 309 14.56 17.18 11.59
N PHE A 310 13.30 17.07 11.17
CA PHE A 310 12.92 17.37 9.78
C PHE A 310 13.23 18.83 9.42
N LYS A 311 12.94 19.77 10.32
CA LYS A 311 13.31 21.17 10.17
C LYS A 311 14.82 21.36 10.01
N GLN A 312 15.62 20.78 10.90
CA GLN A 312 17.09 20.83 10.81
C GLN A 312 17.60 20.24 9.49
N TYR A 313 17.00 19.14 9.03
CA TYR A 313 17.33 18.52 7.75
C TYR A 313 17.03 19.47 6.58
N MET A 314 15.86 20.09 6.56
CA MET A 314 15.50 21.04 5.51
C MET A 314 16.42 22.27 5.51
N ASP A 315 16.69 22.84 6.68
CA ASP A 315 17.60 23.99 6.84
C ASP A 315 19.01 23.65 6.29
N PHE A 316 19.55 22.48 6.67
CA PHE A 316 20.85 22.03 6.16
C PHE A 316 20.84 21.89 4.63
N ARG A 317 19.80 21.28 4.06
CA ARG A 317 19.66 21.09 2.59
C ARG A 317 19.55 22.41 1.84
N LEU A 318 18.91 23.43 2.44
CA LEU A 318 18.80 24.78 1.88
C LEU A 318 20.14 25.53 1.92
N GLU A 319 20.84 25.46 3.04
CA GLU A 319 22.15 26.12 3.21
C GLU A 319 23.26 25.44 2.38
N ASN A 320 23.12 24.13 2.14
CA ASN A 320 24.12 23.31 1.47
C ASN A 320 23.51 22.57 0.25
N PRO A 321 23.10 23.30 -0.81
CA PRO A 321 22.38 22.70 -1.94
C PRO A 321 23.20 21.68 -2.75
N GLN A 322 24.53 21.71 -2.63
CA GLN A 322 25.44 20.77 -3.28
C GLN A 322 25.86 19.61 -2.37
N ALA A 323 25.48 19.62 -1.10
CA ALA A 323 25.80 18.53 -0.19
C ALA A 323 24.94 17.29 -0.52
N PRO A 324 25.51 16.08 -0.42
CA PRO A 324 24.75 14.86 -0.61
C PRO A 324 23.73 14.67 0.53
N ASN A 325 22.70 13.88 0.26
CA ASN A 325 21.66 13.58 1.25
C ASN A 325 22.22 12.94 2.53
N SER A 326 23.31 12.16 2.38
CA SER A 326 24.02 11.53 3.49
C SER A 326 24.57 12.52 4.52
N ALA A 327 25.07 13.68 4.09
CA ALA A 327 25.55 14.72 4.98
C ALA A 327 24.40 15.36 5.78
N ALA A 328 23.25 15.56 5.13
CA ALA A 328 22.06 16.10 5.78
C ALA A 328 21.46 15.14 6.81
N LEU A 329 21.49 13.83 6.53
CA LEU A 329 21.10 12.79 7.49
C LEU A 329 22.04 12.75 8.70
N GLN A 330 23.35 12.88 8.48
CA GLN A 330 24.33 12.93 9.57
C GLN A 330 24.14 14.16 10.47
N GLU A 331 23.82 15.33 9.90
CA GLU A 331 23.57 16.56 10.65
C GLU A 331 22.45 16.38 11.69
N ILE A 332 21.39 15.65 11.33
CA ILE A 332 20.26 15.37 12.24
C ILE A 332 20.46 14.15 13.13
N GLY A 333 21.67 13.57 13.13
CA GLY A 333 22.05 12.41 13.92
C GLY A 333 21.48 11.08 13.41
N GLU A 334 21.06 11.01 12.16
CA GLU A 334 20.60 9.78 11.50
C GLU A 334 21.75 9.09 10.72
N ALA A 335 21.54 7.82 10.35
CA ALA A 335 22.48 7.11 9.49
C ALA A 335 22.54 7.76 8.09
N PRO A 336 23.74 7.92 7.50
CA PRO A 336 23.93 8.61 6.21
C PRO A 336 23.25 7.91 5.03
N TYR A 337 23.04 6.60 5.10
CA TYR A 337 22.44 5.81 4.03
C TYR A 337 21.30 4.94 4.56
N ALA A 338 20.49 4.40 3.65
CA ALA A 338 19.37 3.53 3.97
C ALA A 338 19.76 2.40 4.95
N THR A 339 18.91 2.15 5.95
CA THR A 339 19.11 1.11 6.97
C THR A 339 18.06 0.00 6.92
N SER A 340 16.89 0.27 6.33
CA SER A 340 15.82 -0.69 6.09
C SER A 340 16.08 -1.60 4.88
N THR A 341 16.96 -1.16 3.98
CA THR A 341 17.34 -1.85 2.76
C THR A 341 18.75 -1.44 2.35
N LYS A 342 19.30 -2.11 1.34
CA LYS A 342 20.68 -1.91 0.86
C LYS A 342 20.71 -1.92 -0.66
N PRO A 343 21.60 -1.12 -1.30
CA PRO A 343 21.85 -1.22 -2.73
C PRO A 343 22.19 -2.65 -3.12
N PHE A 344 21.60 -3.14 -4.20
CA PHE A 344 21.93 -4.44 -4.74
C PHE A 344 23.23 -4.40 -5.54
N VAL A 345 23.99 -5.49 -5.53
CA VAL A 345 25.12 -5.67 -6.43
C VAL A 345 24.61 -5.67 -7.87
N SER A 346 25.01 -4.65 -8.63
CA SER A 346 24.49 -4.39 -9.98
C SER A 346 25.14 -5.21 -11.07
N ASN A 347 26.33 -5.76 -10.81
CA ASN A 347 27.01 -6.61 -11.76
C ASN A 347 26.30 -7.98 -11.85
N ARG A 348 26.25 -8.56 -13.06
CA ARG A 348 25.53 -9.83 -13.30
C ARG A 348 26.24 -11.07 -12.75
N VAL A 349 27.46 -10.94 -12.27
CA VAL A 349 28.34 -12.06 -11.88
C VAL A 349 28.67 -12.11 -10.39
N GLY A 350 28.58 -10.97 -9.69
CA GLY A 350 28.95 -10.82 -8.29
C GLY A 350 27.84 -11.19 -7.32
N THR A 351 26.69 -11.65 -7.80
CA THR A 351 25.62 -12.24 -6.98
C THR A 351 25.74 -13.76 -6.87
N ARG A 352 26.73 -14.38 -7.54
CA ARG A 352 26.89 -15.84 -7.62
C ARG A 352 27.35 -16.50 -6.32
N ASP A 353 28.03 -15.74 -5.47
CA ASP A 353 28.52 -16.16 -4.15
C ASP A 353 27.49 -15.93 -3.03
N GLY A 354 26.31 -15.40 -3.37
CA GLY A 354 25.22 -15.10 -2.43
C GLY A 354 25.31 -13.71 -1.79
N GLN A 355 26.36 -12.93 -2.04
CA GLN A 355 26.43 -11.53 -1.60
C GLN A 355 25.73 -10.62 -2.61
N ASN A 356 24.44 -10.38 -2.37
CA ASN A 356 23.59 -9.66 -3.32
C ASN A 356 23.44 -8.17 -3.04
N THR A 357 24.02 -7.66 -1.94
CA THR A 357 23.91 -6.25 -1.54
C THR A 357 25.25 -5.70 -1.08
N VAL A 358 25.39 -4.38 -1.22
CA VAL A 358 26.50 -3.59 -0.67
C VAL A 358 25.94 -2.77 0.49
N ASP A 359 26.67 -2.64 1.60
CA ASP A 359 26.25 -1.82 2.74
C ASP A 359 27.09 -0.54 2.81
N PRO A 360 26.58 0.60 2.31
CA PRO A 360 27.31 1.86 2.35
C PRO A 360 27.59 2.33 3.78
N ASN A 361 26.75 1.98 4.75
CA ASN A 361 26.93 2.38 6.15
C ASN A 361 28.09 1.64 6.83
N ALA A 362 28.60 0.54 6.27
CA ALA A 362 29.69 -0.24 6.87
C ALA A 362 31.06 0.46 6.79
N THR A 363 31.20 1.50 5.97
CA THR A 363 32.46 2.17 5.67
C THR A 363 32.55 3.63 6.16
N VAL A 364 31.54 4.11 6.89
CA VAL A 364 31.39 5.52 7.30
C VAL A 364 31.61 5.70 8.79
#